data_AF-A0A1V2IF54-F1
#
_entry.id   AF-A0A1V2IF54-F1
#
_cell.length_a   1.000
_cell.length_b   1.000
_cell.length_c   1.000
_cell.angle_alpha   90.00
_cell.angle_beta   90.00
_cell.angle_gamma   90.00
#
_symmetry.space_group_name_H-M   'P 1'
#
loop_
_entity.id
_entity.type
_entity.pdbx_description
1 polymer ?
#
loop_
_entity_poly.entity_id
_entity_poly.type
_entity_poly.pdbx_seq_one_letter_code
_entity_poly.pdbx_strand_id
1 'polypeptide(L)'
;MTGLDLLGPEAPDISMIDSVTEGREIIDELDDVIRDVIVLRRRVAWRIQKLRMTAGGGRIEMSREYEVTRRFLDALGPAGSEVAVALLLLCRGPAPSVDVRPSTEHD
;
A
#
# COMPACT_ATOMS: atom_id res chain seq x y z
N MET A 1 -18.42 7.15 4.01
CA MET A 1 -17.76 6.08 3.23
C MET A 1 -16.53 5.62 3.98
N THR A 2 -16.36 4.32 4.21
CA THR A 2 -15.07 3.78 4.64
C THR A 2 -14.17 3.58 3.43
N GLY A 3 -12.86 3.59 3.63
CA GLY A 3 -11.89 3.48 2.55
C GLY A 3 -12.02 2.23 1.64
N LEU A 4 -12.57 1.12 2.15
CA LEU A 4 -12.83 -0.05 1.31
C LEU A 4 -14.06 0.11 0.41
N ASP A 5 -14.99 1.00 0.76
CA ASP A 5 -16.22 1.23 -0.02
C ASP A 5 -15.89 1.84 -1.39
N LEU A 6 -14.82 2.63 -1.48
CA LEU A 6 -14.27 3.20 -2.73
C LEU A 6 -13.73 2.16 -3.71
N LEU A 7 -13.43 0.94 -3.23
CA LEU A 7 -12.94 -0.18 -4.05
C LEU A 7 -14.02 -1.23 -4.32
N GLY A 8 -15.25 -1.01 -3.82
CA GLY A 8 -16.38 -1.91 -3.89
C GLY A 8 -17.40 -1.52 -4.97
N PRO A 9 -18.61 -2.12 -4.96
CA PRO A 9 -19.69 -1.77 -5.88
C PRO A 9 -20.21 -0.34 -5.70
N GLU A 10 -19.89 0.30 -4.57
CA GLU A 10 -20.20 1.70 -4.25
C GLU A 10 -19.10 2.68 -4.73
N ALA A 11 -18.15 2.21 -5.55
CA ALA A 11 -17.14 3.09 -6.14
C ALA A 11 -17.82 4.22 -6.94
N PRO A 12 -17.33 5.47 -6.81
CA PRO A 12 -17.94 6.60 -7.50
C PRO A 12 -17.93 6.36 -9.02
N ASP A 13 -19.08 6.62 -9.67
CA ASP A 13 -19.14 6.67 -11.12
C ASP A 13 -18.31 7.87 -11.58
N ILE A 14 -17.09 7.59 -12.05
CA ILE A 14 -16.14 8.62 -12.49
C ILE A 14 -16.69 9.53 -13.59
N SER A 15 -17.72 9.09 -14.32
CA SER A 15 -18.38 9.91 -15.35
C SER A 15 -19.28 11.01 -14.76
N MET A 16 -19.62 10.91 -13.48
CA MET A 16 -20.42 11.88 -12.74
C MET A 16 -19.58 12.99 -12.09
N ILE A 17 -18.24 12.89 -12.13
CA ILE A 17 -17.35 13.92 -11.58
C ILE A 17 -17.51 15.20 -12.39
N ASP A 18 -18.05 16.24 -11.77
CA ASP A 18 -18.49 17.47 -12.44
C ASP A 18 -17.47 18.61 -12.35
N SER A 19 -16.46 18.47 -11.49
CA SER A 19 -15.48 19.51 -11.22
C SER A 19 -14.10 18.96 -10.85
N VAL A 20 -13.07 19.79 -11.06
CA VAL A 20 -11.69 19.48 -10.66
C VAL A 20 -11.57 19.35 -9.13
N THR A 21 -12.35 20.11 -8.38
CA THR A 21 -12.36 20.05 -6.92
C THR A 21 -12.87 18.71 -6.43
N GLU A 22 -14.03 18.27 -6.93
CA GLU A 22 -14.61 16.95 -6.60
C GLU A 22 -13.65 15.82 -6.96
N GLY A 23 -13.05 15.86 -8.16
CA GLY A 23 -12.08 14.84 -8.57
C GLY A 23 -10.84 14.78 -7.66
N ARG A 24 -10.40 15.90 -7.08
CA ARG A 24 -9.26 15.94 -6.14
C ARG A 24 -9.63 15.38 -4.78
N GLU A 25 -10.82 15.67 -4.27
CA GLU A 25 -11.32 15.09 -3.02
C GLU A 25 -11.36 13.55 -3.11
N ILE A 26 -11.81 13.01 -4.24
CA ILE A 26 -11.80 11.57 -4.49
C ILE A 26 -10.36 11.01 -4.52
N ILE A 27 -9.41 11.71 -5.13
CA ILE A 27 -7.99 11.31 -5.13
C ILE A 27 -7.44 11.28 -3.70
N ASP A 28 -7.71 12.32 -2.91
CA ASP A 28 -7.23 12.40 -1.53
C ASP A 28 -7.80 11.24 -0.68
N GLU A 29 -9.07 10.90 -0.87
CA GLU A 29 -9.67 9.72 -0.24
C GLU A 29 -9.02 8.40 -0.70
N LEU A 30 -8.74 8.24 -2.00
CA LEU A 30 -8.04 7.06 -2.52
C LEU A 30 -6.61 6.95 -1.98
N ASP A 31 -5.91 8.07 -1.85
CA ASP A 31 -4.54 8.11 -1.30
C ASP A 31 -4.53 7.72 0.18
N ASP A 32 -5.54 8.12 0.96
CA ASP A 32 -5.75 7.66 2.33
C ASP A 32 -5.92 6.13 2.40
N VAL A 33 -6.70 5.56 1.49
CA VAL A 33 -6.88 4.10 1.38
C VAL A 33 -5.59 3.39 1.02
N ILE A 34 -4.88 3.90 0.01
CA ILE A 34 -3.60 3.34 -0.44
C ILE A 34 -2.60 3.36 0.72
N ARG A 35 -2.50 4.47 1.45
CA ARG A 35 -1.64 4.60 2.63
C ARG A 35 -1.98 3.53 3.67
N ASP A 36 -3.24 3.38 4.03
CA ASP A 36 -3.67 2.46 5.08
C ASP A 36 -3.42 1.00 4.69
N VAL A 37 -3.65 0.65 3.42
CA VAL A 37 -3.32 -0.66 2.85
C VAL A 37 -1.81 -0.91 2.88
N ILE A 38 -0.98 0.09 2.54
CA ILE A 38 0.48 -0.03 2.58
C ILE A 38 0.97 -0.25 4.03
N VAL A 39 0.42 0.48 4.99
CA VAL A 39 0.73 0.31 6.42
C VAL A 39 0.38 -1.11 6.87
N LEU A 40 -0.81 -1.60 6.53
CA LEU A 40 -1.22 -2.97 6.85
C LEU A 40 -0.31 -4.00 6.18
N ARG A 41 -0.01 -3.84 4.89
CA ARG A 41 0.92 -4.69 4.15
C ARG A 41 2.28 -4.75 4.83
N ARG A 42 2.80 -3.63 5.32
CA ARG A 42 4.08 -3.57 6.06
C ARG A 42 4.02 -4.34 7.37
N ARG A 43 2.93 -4.23 8.14
CA ARG A 43 2.74 -5.00 9.39
C ARG A 43 2.72 -6.50 9.11
N VAL A 44 2.01 -6.94 8.08
CA VAL A 44 1.96 -8.35 7.65
C VAL A 44 3.33 -8.83 7.18
N ALA A 45 4.02 -8.07 6.31
CA ALA A 45 5.34 -8.41 5.81
C ALA A 45 6.37 -8.56 6.94
N TRP A 46 6.34 -7.65 7.92
CA TRP A 46 7.19 -7.75 9.12
C TRP A 46 6.90 -9.02 9.92
N ARG A 47 5.63 -9.38 10.11
CA ARG A 47 5.25 -10.61 10.82
C ARG A 47 5.75 -11.86 10.10
N ILE A 48 5.60 -11.92 8.78
CA ILE A 48 6.12 -13.02 7.94
C ILE A 48 7.63 -13.13 8.09
N GLN A 49 8.35 -12.01 8.00
CA GLN A 49 9.79 -11.97 8.14
C GLN A 49 10.26 -12.49 9.51
N LYS A 50 9.58 -12.10 10.60
CA LYS A 50 9.85 -12.65 11.93
C LYS A 50 9.68 -14.16 11.98
N LEU A 51 8.59 -14.69 11.44
CA LEU A 51 8.33 -16.13 11.39
C LEU A 51 9.41 -16.88 10.59
N ARG A 52 9.83 -16.33 9.44
CA ARG A 52 10.92 -16.91 8.64
C ARG A 52 12.23 -16.97 9.40
N MET A 53 12.61 -15.88 10.05
CA MET A 53 13.83 -15.82 10.85
C MET A 53 13.79 -16.80 12.03
N THR A 54 12.64 -16.95 12.69
CA THR A 54 12.45 -17.95 13.76
C THR A 54 12.56 -19.38 13.24
N ALA A 55 12.15 -19.65 12.00
CA ALA A 55 12.30 -20.94 11.33
C ALA A 55 13.68 -21.19 10.72
N GLY A 56 14.69 -20.34 11.00
CA GLY A 56 16.05 -20.46 10.46
C GLY A 56 16.22 -19.95 9.02
N GLY A 57 15.17 -19.34 8.46
CA GLY A 57 15.20 -18.72 7.13
C GLY A 57 15.81 -17.32 7.11
N GLY A 58 16.16 -16.85 5.92
CA GLY A 58 16.66 -15.50 5.71
C GLY A 58 15.63 -14.40 5.93
N ARG A 59 16.10 -13.16 6.09
CA ARG A 59 15.26 -11.96 6.22
C ARG A 59 14.53 -11.60 4.90
N ILE A 60 15.10 -11.98 3.76
CA ILE A 60 14.58 -11.74 2.40
C ILE A 60 14.40 -13.09 1.69
N GLU A 61 13.44 -13.17 0.77
CA GLU A 61 13.23 -14.32 -0.11
C GLU A 61 13.14 -13.82 -1.56
N MET A 62 14.21 -14.05 -2.34
CA MET A 62 14.33 -13.46 -3.68
C MET A 62 13.24 -13.97 -4.63
N SER A 63 12.85 -15.24 -4.55
CA SER A 63 11.73 -15.81 -5.32
C SER A 63 10.42 -15.08 -5.06
N ARG A 64 10.07 -14.87 -3.78
CA ARG A 64 8.87 -14.11 -3.42
C ARG A 64 8.93 -12.66 -3.85
N GLU A 65 10.08 -12.00 -3.74
CA GLU A 65 10.22 -10.62 -4.21
C GLU A 65 10.04 -10.52 -5.73
N TYR A 66 10.57 -11.50 -6.48
CA TYR A 66 10.36 -11.58 -7.93
C TYR A 66 8.87 -11.75 -8.28
N GLU A 67 8.15 -12.63 -7.58
CA GLU A 67 6.69 -12.80 -7.78
C GLU A 67 5.90 -11.51 -7.51
N VAL A 68 6.26 -10.77 -6.46
CA VAL A 68 5.61 -9.48 -6.14
C VAL A 68 5.86 -8.48 -7.26
N THR A 69 7.10 -8.33 -7.71
CA THR A 69 7.43 -7.42 -8.82
C THR A 69 6.70 -7.81 -10.10
N ARG A 70 6.66 -9.09 -10.43
CA ARG A 70 5.94 -9.58 -11.61
C ARG A 70 4.45 -9.30 -11.54
N ARG A 71 3.83 -9.49 -10.37
CA ARG A 71 2.40 -9.20 -10.16
C ARG A 71 2.05 -7.74 -10.45
N PHE A 72 2.87 -6.80 -10.01
CA PHE A 72 2.63 -5.38 -10.29
C PHE A 72 2.96 -5.01 -11.73
N LEU A 73 4.03 -5.59 -12.30
CA LEU A 73 4.37 -5.42 -13.72
C LEU A 73 3.22 -5.86 -14.63
N ASP A 74 2.63 -7.03 -14.36
CA ASP A 74 1.53 -7.56 -15.17
C ASP A 74 0.26 -6.71 -15.07
N ALA A 75 0.01 -6.09 -13.92
CA ALA A 75 -1.18 -5.28 -13.67
C ALA A 75 -1.05 -3.81 -14.14
N LEU A 76 0.14 -3.21 -13.99
CA LEU A 76 0.36 -1.77 -14.15
C LEU A 76 1.42 -1.44 -15.23
N GLY A 77 1.95 -2.45 -15.93
CA GLY A 77 3.02 -2.27 -16.91
C GLY A 77 4.37 -1.90 -16.28
N PRO A 78 5.28 -1.26 -17.03
CA PRO A 78 6.65 -0.97 -16.56
C PRO A 78 6.71 -0.23 -15.22
N ALA A 79 5.87 0.80 -15.03
CA ALA A 79 5.78 1.56 -13.78
C ALA A 79 5.35 0.70 -12.58
N GLY A 80 4.61 -0.40 -12.82
CA GLY A 80 4.27 -1.37 -11.80
C GLY A 80 5.47 -2.00 -11.12
N SER A 81 6.55 -2.26 -11.87
CA SER A 81 7.78 -2.79 -11.29
C SER A 81 8.39 -1.83 -10.27
N GLU A 82 8.37 -0.53 -10.57
CA GLU A 82 8.90 0.52 -9.69
C GLU A 82 8.07 0.64 -8.42
N VAL A 83 6.74 0.59 -8.54
CA VAL A 83 5.82 0.56 -7.39
C VAL A 83 6.09 -0.66 -6.50
N ALA A 84 6.26 -1.85 -7.07
CA ALA A 84 6.58 -3.05 -6.30
C ALA A 84 7.91 -2.92 -5.56
N VAL A 85 8.95 -2.39 -6.20
CA VAL A 85 10.25 -2.17 -5.57
C VAL A 85 10.13 -1.20 -4.41
N ALA A 86 9.41 -0.07 -4.56
CA ALA A 86 9.15 0.87 -3.48
C ALA A 86 8.43 0.20 -2.30
N LEU A 87 7.39 -0.59 -2.56
CA LEU A 87 6.65 -1.33 -1.54
C LEU A 87 7.50 -2.38 -0.82
N LEU A 88 8.39 -3.07 -1.53
CA LEU A 88 9.33 -4.02 -0.94
C LEU A 88 10.35 -3.30 -0.04
N LEU A 89 10.90 -2.18 -0.49
CA LEU A 89 11.83 -1.35 0.29
C LEU A 89 11.18 -0.86 1.60
N LEU A 90 9.95 -0.34 1.54
CA LEU A 90 9.18 0.07 2.73
C LEU A 90 9.00 -1.07 3.74
N CYS A 91 8.87 -2.31 3.25
CA CYS A 91 8.65 -3.49 4.08
C CYS A 91 9.95 -4.10 4.65
N ARG A 92 11.12 -3.71 4.16
CA ARG A 92 12.43 -4.21 4.65
C ARG A 92 12.91 -3.50 5.92
N GLY A 93 12.28 -2.41 6.34
CA GLY A 93 12.65 -1.62 7.53
C GLY A 93 12.41 -2.33 8.87
N PRO A 94 12.76 -1.66 10.00
CA PRO A 94 12.42 -2.13 11.33
C PRO A 94 10.90 -2.23 11.52
N ALA A 95 10.46 -2.86 12.62
CA ALA A 95 9.04 -2.99 12.96
C ALA A 95 8.33 -1.65 12.77
N PRO A 96 7.14 -1.61 12.13
CA PRO A 96 6.38 -0.38 12.07
C PRO A 96 6.13 0.10 13.51
N SER A 97 6.52 1.34 13.81
CA SER A 97 6.16 1.98 15.08
C SER A 97 4.63 2.01 15.18
N VAL A 98 4.09 1.62 16.33
CA VAL A 98 2.64 1.50 16.53
C VAL A 98 1.93 2.86 16.47
N ASP A 99 2.66 3.96 16.67
CA ASP A 99 2.15 5.32 16.58
C ASP A 99 2.83 6.10 15.44
N VAL A 100 2.10 6.28 14.35
CA VAL A 100 2.21 7.49 13.53
C VAL A 100 0.78 7.99 13.39
N ARG A 101 0.31 8.76 14.38
CA ARG A 101 -0.84 9.64 14.14
C ARG A 101 -0.34 10.78 13.26
N PRO A 102 -1.04 11.14 12.17
CA PRO A 102 -0.74 12.39 11.49
C PRO A 102 -0.92 13.51 12.52
N SER A 103 0.12 14.32 12.71
CA SER A 103 0.04 15.52 13.54
C SER A 103 -0.99 16.45 12.92
N THR A 104 -2.23 16.40 13.41
CA THR A 104 -3.19 17.48 13.21
C THR A 104 -2.81 18.61 14.16
N GLU A 105 -1.77 19.35 13.81
CA GLU A 105 -1.50 20.70 14.32
C GLU A 105 -1.18 21.56 13.10
N HIS A 106 -2.23 22.12 12.52
CA HIS A 106 -2.14 23.37 11.78
C HIS A 106 -2.54 24.46 12.78
N ASP A 107 -1.55 25.19 13.29
CA ASP A 107 -1.72 26.55 13.82
C ASP A 107 -2.05 27.52 12.67
#